data_AF-A0A7S2TZ63-F1
#
_entry.id   AF-A0A7S2TZ63-F1
#
_cell.length_a   1.000
_cell.length_b   1.000
_cell.length_c   1.000
_cell.angle_alpha   90.00
_cell.angle_beta   90.00
_cell.angle_gamma   90.00
#
_symmetry.space_group_name_H-M   'P 1'
#
loop_
_entity.id
_entity.type
_entity.pdbx_description
1 polymer ?
#
loop_
_entity_poly.entity_id
_entity_poly.type
_entity_poly.pdbx_seq_one_letter_code
_entity_poly.pdbx_strand_id
1 'polypeptide(L)'
;RRAAAAQSMGKKDNEGLGEKVVESMSVEGTNELRKKLGLKPLNVVTPEEKAARAAAETQKREQAIKEAQDEAENDAVRERLAARRRKRLLNAKIKGKSLGESLSKATGGSAADWVNRSRKLEKKKNAADRFAELDAEEEAAAYDASHLRGLKVAHNAEDFQEGTDVILTLQDKPIITGHFDDAKLNDEEDVLLNTEMELDEKYKKLNEAKKKMS
;
A
#
# COMPACT_ATOMS: atom_id res chain seq x y z
N ARG A 1 24.22 -69.59 -35.77
CA ARG A 1 23.66 -69.93 -37.10
C ARG A 1 23.10 -68.63 -37.68
N ARG A 2 23.91 -67.92 -38.49
CA ARG A 2 23.70 -67.58 -39.93
C ARG A 2 22.43 -66.74 -40.15
N ALA A 3 22.41 -65.59 -40.81
CA ALA A 3 23.32 -64.89 -41.74
C ALA A 3 22.95 -63.37 -41.68
N ALA A 4 23.86 -62.38 -41.75
CA ALA A 4 24.64 -61.91 -42.90
C ALA A 4 23.80 -61.63 -44.17
N ALA A 5 23.48 -60.36 -44.41
CA ALA A 5 23.21 -59.81 -45.73
C ALA A 5 23.75 -58.37 -45.78
N ALA A 6 24.95 -58.23 -46.33
CA ALA A 6 25.52 -56.97 -46.76
C ALA A 6 25.07 -56.68 -48.19
N GLN A 7 24.78 -55.42 -48.48
CA GLN A 7 24.84 -54.77 -49.80
C GLN A 7 24.58 -53.28 -49.54
N SER A 8 25.15 -52.29 -50.23
CA SER A 8 26.28 -52.19 -51.15
C SER A 8 26.18 -50.76 -51.70
N MET A 9 27.31 -50.05 -51.70
CA MET A 9 27.66 -48.98 -52.64
C MET A 9 26.80 -47.72 -52.67
N GLY A 10 27.42 -46.60 -52.26
CA GLY A 10 26.90 -45.26 -52.50
C GLY A 10 27.88 -44.14 -52.19
N LYS A 11 29.20 -44.40 -52.27
CA LYS A 11 30.21 -43.34 -52.39
C LYS A 11 29.98 -42.70 -53.75
N LYS A 12 29.37 -41.52 -53.75
CA LYS A 12 29.48 -40.59 -54.87
C LYS A 12 30.40 -39.48 -54.43
N ASP A 13 31.63 -39.63 -54.85
CA ASP A 13 32.60 -38.56 -54.97
C ASP A 13 31.93 -37.46 -55.81
N ASN A 14 31.69 -36.31 -55.20
CA ASN A 14 31.44 -35.07 -55.93
C ASN A 14 32.61 -34.13 -55.64
N GLU A 15 33.81 -34.59 -55.99
CA GLU A 15 34.94 -33.73 -56.28
C GLU A 15 34.67 -33.08 -57.65
N GLY A 16 33.90 -32.00 -57.59
CA GLY A 16 33.53 -31.16 -58.72
C GLY A 16 34.03 -29.76 -58.47
N LEU A 17 35.32 -29.55 -58.80
CA LEU A 17 35.94 -28.32 -59.28
C LEU A 17 35.06 -27.07 -59.26
N GLY A 18 35.30 -26.29 -58.23
CA GLY A 18 34.81 -24.94 -58.09
C GLY A 18 35.47 -24.37 -56.87
N GLU A 19 36.78 -24.11 -56.96
CA GLU A 19 37.46 -23.09 -56.16
C GLU A 19 36.77 -21.76 -56.49
N LYS A 20 35.55 -21.62 -55.99
CA LYS A 20 34.88 -20.34 -55.88
C LYS A 20 35.66 -19.69 -54.78
N VAL A 21 36.66 -18.91 -55.20
CA VAL A 21 37.33 -17.91 -54.41
C VAL A 21 36.27 -17.27 -53.52
N VAL A 22 36.14 -17.76 -52.28
CA VAL A 22 35.44 -17.06 -51.22
C VAL A 22 36.45 -16.04 -50.75
N GLU A 23 36.80 -15.11 -51.64
CA GLU A 23 37.15 -13.76 -51.24
C GLU A 23 35.88 -13.28 -50.56
N SER A 24 35.82 -13.51 -49.25
CA SER A 24 34.76 -13.02 -48.40
C SER A 24 34.74 -11.51 -48.57
N MET A 25 33.82 -11.02 -49.40
CA MET A 25 33.62 -9.59 -49.56
C MET A 25 33.30 -9.00 -48.18
N SER A 26 33.83 -7.82 -47.90
CA SER A 26 33.57 -7.16 -46.61
C SER A 26 32.06 -6.93 -46.41
N VAL A 27 31.64 -6.76 -45.16
CA VAL A 27 30.22 -6.53 -44.82
C VAL A 27 29.68 -5.29 -45.55
N GLU A 28 30.54 -4.31 -45.80
CA GLU A 28 30.25 -3.11 -46.60
C GLU A 28 30.04 -3.47 -48.08
N GLY A 29 30.95 -4.25 -48.69
CA GLY A 29 30.85 -4.68 -50.08
C GLY A 29 29.61 -5.55 -50.35
N THR A 30 29.26 -6.41 -49.40
CA THR A 30 28.01 -7.21 -49.48
C THR A 30 26.77 -6.34 -49.31
N ASN A 31 26.81 -5.31 -48.45
CA ASN A 31 25.71 -4.36 -48.28
C ASN A 31 25.48 -3.47 -49.52
N GLU A 32 26.53 -3.08 -50.23
CA GLU A 32 26.42 -2.35 -51.49
C GLU A 32 25.78 -3.20 -52.59
N LEU A 33 26.22 -4.45 -52.73
CA LEU A 33 25.60 -5.41 -53.66
C LEU A 33 24.12 -5.62 -53.31
N ARG A 34 23.81 -5.72 -52.02
CA ARG A 34 22.44 -5.92 -51.54
C ARG A 34 21.54 -4.71 -51.84
N LYS A 35 22.05 -3.48 -51.69
CA LYS A 35 21.37 -2.24 -52.12
C LYS A 35 21.13 -2.22 -53.64
N LYS A 36 22.13 -2.58 -54.45
CA LYS A 36 21.99 -2.66 -55.93
C LYS A 36 20.94 -3.69 -56.36
N LEU A 37 20.77 -4.76 -55.58
CA LEU A 37 19.75 -5.79 -55.78
C LEU A 37 18.39 -5.43 -55.15
N GLY A 38 18.21 -4.22 -54.60
CA GLY A 38 16.96 -3.79 -53.97
C GLY A 38 16.64 -4.50 -52.65
N LEU A 39 17.60 -5.21 -52.07
CA LEU A 39 17.46 -5.95 -50.82
C LEU A 39 17.90 -5.07 -49.63
N LYS A 40 17.17 -5.15 -48.51
CA LYS A 40 17.48 -4.37 -47.29
C LYS A 40 18.85 -4.74 -46.72
N PRO A 41 19.82 -3.83 -46.50
CA PRO A 41 21.19 -4.16 -46.08
C PRO A 41 21.24 -4.98 -44.78
N LEU A 42 22.33 -5.73 -44.61
CA LEU A 42 22.62 -6.50 -43.40
C LEU A 42 22.90 -5.52 -42.25
N ASN A 43 22.17 -5.68 -41.15
CA ASN A 43 22.40 -4.89 -39.95
C ASN A 43 23.68 -5.40 -39.26
N VAL A 44 24.74 -4.59 -39.34
CA VAL A 44 25.94 -4.78 -38.52
C VAL A 44 25.61 -4.24 -37.14
N VAL A 45 24.99 -5.08 -36.31
CA VAL A 45 24.70 -4.70 -34.92
C VAL A 45 26.06 -4.53 -34.26
N THR A 46 26.39 -3.31 -33.84
CA THR A 46 27.63 -3.08 -33.10
C THR A 46 27.59 -3.91 -31.81
N PRO A 47 28.74 -4.37 -31.28
CA PRO A 47 28.78 -5.09 -30.00
C PRO A 47 28.05 -4.31 -28.89
N GLU A 48 28.09 -2.97 -28.96
CA GLU A 48 27.40 -2.04 -28.06
C GLU A 48 25.87 -2.10 -28.17
N GLU A 49 25.30 -2.11 -29.38
CA GLU A 49 23.85 -2.23 -29.59
C GLU A 49 23.32 -3.61 -29.16
N LYS A 50 24.11 -4.67 -29.36
CA LYS A 50 23.76 -6.02 -28.92
C LYS A 50 23.80 -6.13 -27.39
N ALA A 51 24.80 -5.52 -26.76
CA ALA A 51 24.90 -5.43 -25.31
C ALA A 51 23.78 -4.58 -24.70
N ALA A 52 23.43 -3.44 -25.32
CA ALA A 52 22.33 -2.59 -24.87
C ALA A 52 20.96 -3.27 -24.97
N ARG A 53 20.71 -4.04 -26.04
CA ARG A 53 19.46 -4.83 -26.17
C ARG A 53 19.39 -5.97 -25.16
N ALA A 54 20.50 -6.68 -24.93
CA ALA A 54 20.57 -7.72 -23.92
C ALA A 54 20.34 -7.15 -22.51
N ALA A 55 20.95 -5.99 -22.19
CA ALA A 55 20.76 -5.31 -20.91
C ALA A 55 19.30 -4.82 -20.71
N ALA A 56 18.66 -4.30 -21.77
CA ALA A 56 17.26 -3.91 -21.72
C ALA A 56 16.32 -5.12 -21.55
N GLU A 57 16.65 -6.26 -22.15
CA GLU A 57 15.88 -7.51 -21.99
C GLU A 57 16.03 -8.11 -20.59
N THR A 58 17.25 -8.10 -20.02
CA THR A 58 17.47 -8.53 -18.63
C THR A 58 16.74 -7.62 -17.65
N GLN A 59 16.78 -6.30 -17.84
CA GLN A 59 16.03 -5.35 -17.01
C GLN A 59 14.52 -5.58 -17.07
N LYS A 60 13.96 -5.79 -18.26
CA LYS A 60 12.52 -6.12 -18.41
C LYS A 60 12.15 -7.43 -17.73
N ARG A 61 13.01 -8.44 -17.83
CA ARG A 61 12.80 -9.73 -17.16
C ARG A 61 12.86 -9.58 -15.64
N GLU A 62 13.82 -8.81 -15.12
CA GLU A 62 13.93 -8.51 -13.69
C GLU A 62 12.71 -7.74 -13.17
N GLN A 63 12.21 -6.76 -13.94
CA GLN A 63 10.98 -6.04 -13.62
C GLN A 63 9.76 -6.97 -13.58
N ALA A 64 9.58 -7.81 -14.60
CA ALA A 64 8.48 -8.78 -14.63
C ALA A 64 8.54 -9.79 -13.48
N ILE A 65 9.74 -10.20 -13.04
CA ILE A 65 9.91 -11.07 -11.88
C ILE A 65 9.52 -10.34 -10.58
N LYS A 66 9.94 -9.08 -10.41
CA LYS A 66 9.56 -8.26 -9.24
C LYS A 66 8.05 -8.02 -9.19
N GLU A 67 7.45 -7.63 -10.30
CA GLU A 67 5.99 -7.43 -10.40
C GLU A 67 5.23 -8.72 -10.05
N ALA A 68 5.66 -9.88 -10.56
CA ALA A 68 5.05 -11.16 -10.21
C ALA A 68 5.23 -11.54 -8.73
N GLN A 69 6.36 -11.15 -8.11
CA GLN A 69 6.59 -11.32 -6.67
C GLN A 69 5.66 -10.42 -5.86
N ASP A 70 5.58 -9.14 -6.21
CA ASP A 70 4.70 -8.17 -5.56
C ASP A 70 3.23 -8.57 -5.67
N GLU A 71 2.79 -9.06 -6.83
CA GLU A 71 1.44 -9.59 -7.03
C GLU A 71 1.17 -10.81 -6.15
N ALA A 72 2.11 -11.76 -6.08
CA ALA A 72 1.99 -12.93 -5.22
C ALA A 72 1.94 -12.57 -3.72
N GLU A 73 2.73 -11.61 -3.28
CA GLU A 73 2.71 -11.10 -1.91
C GLU A 73 1.38 -10.41 -1.59
N ASN A 74 0.89 -9.56 -2.51
CA ASN A 74 -0.41 -8.90 -2.39
C ASN A 74 -1.56 -9.91 -2.31
N ASP A 75 -1.54 -10.96 -3.12
CA ASP A 75 -2.55 -12.01 -3.11
C ASP A 75 -2.51 -12.84 -1.82
N ALA A 76 -1.31 -13.15 -1.31
CA ALA A 76 -1.17 -13.79 0.00
C ALA A 76 -1.74 -12.93 1.14
N VAL A 77 -1.51 -11.61 1.10
CA VAL A 77 -2.10 -10.66 2.07
C VAL A 77 -3.62 -10.62 1.95
N ARG A 78 -4.16 -10.58 0.73
CA ARG A 78 -5.61 -10.62 0.46
C ARG A 78 -6.24 -11.90 0.99
N GLU A 79 -5.61 -13.06 0.79
CA GLU A 79 -6.08 -14.33 1.31
C GLU A 79 -6.08 -14.34 2.86
N ARG A 80 -5.00 -13.89 3.48
CA ARG A 80 -4.89 -13.77 4.95
C ARG A 80 -5.99 -12.88 5.51
N LEU A 81 -6.29 -11.77 4.84
CA LEU A 81 -7.35 -10.86 5.23
C LEU A 81 -8.74 -11.49 5.05
N ALA A 82 -8.97 -12.22 3.96
CA ALA A 82 -10.22 -12.96 3.72
C ALA A 82 -10.45 -14.03 4.79
N ALA A 83 -9.41 -14.79 5.18
CA ALA A 83 -9.49 -15.77 6.25
C ALA A 83 -9.84 -15.13 7.60
N ARG A 84 -9.19 -14.01 7.95
CA ARG A 84 -9.51 -13.23 9.17
C ARG A 84 -10.94 -12.71 9.14
N ARG A 85 -11.41 -12.19 8.00
CA ARG A 85 -12.80 -11.73 7.82
C ARG A 85 -13.79 -12.88 8.01
N ARG A 86 -13.56 -14.05 7.41
CA ARG A 86 -14.40 -15.25 7.59
C ARG A 86 -14.46 -15.68 9.06
N LYS A 87 -13.32 -15.71 9.76
CA LYS A 87 -13.27 -16.00 11.20
C LYS A 87 -14.07 -14.99 12.01
N ARG A 88 -13.93 -13.68 11.73
CA ARG A 88 -14.72 -12.63 12.39
C ARG A 88 -16.23 -12.83 12.15
N LEU A 89 -16.64 -13.17 10.94
CA LEU A 89 -18.04 -13.44 10.61
C LEU A 89 -18.58 -14.69 11.32
N LEU A 90 -17.81 -15.77 11.38
CA LEU A 90 -18.18 -16.96 12.15
C LEU A 90 -18.32 -16.64 13.64
N ASN A 91 -17.35 -15.92 14.20
CA ASN A 91 -17.42 -15.48 15.60
C ASN A 91 -18.62 -14.56 15.84
N ALA A 92 -18.96 -13.68 14.90
CA ALA A 92 -20.15 -12.83 14.98
C ALA A 92 -21.44 -13.65 14.92
N LYS A 93 -21.51 -14.71 14.10
CA LYS A 93 -22.65 -15.65 14.05
C LYS A 93 -22.79 -16.47 15.35
N ILE A 94 -21.68 -16.79 15.99
CA ILE A 94 -21.65 -17.50 17.28
C ILE A 94 -21.89 -16.53 18.45
N LYS A 95 -21.65 -15.23 18.26
CA LYS A 95 -21.89 -14.19 19.26
C LYS A 95 -23.39 -14.05 19.51
N GLY A 96 -23.84 -14.66 20.58
CA GLY A 96 -25.23 -14.67 21.00
C GLY A 96 -25.48 -15.77 22.04
N LYS A 97 -26.72 -15.84 22.52
CA LYS A 97 -27.18 -16.93 23.37
C LYS A 97 -27.01 -18.25 22.61
N SER A 98 -26.27 -19.21 23.15
CA SER A 98 -26.14 -20.51 22.47
C SER A 98 -27.49 -21.22 22.45
N LEU A 99 -27.72 -22.12 21.48
CA LEU A 99 -28.94 -22.93 21.43
C LEU A 99 -29.18 -23.69 22.75
N GLY A 100 -28.11 -24.18 23.39
CA GLY A 100 -28.20 -24.84 24.70
C GLY A 100 -28.60 -23.90 25.83
N GLU A 101 -28.10 -22.65 25.83
CA GLU A 101 -28.48 -21.64 26.82
C GLU A 101 -29.90 -21.09 26.58
N SER A 102 -30.37 -21.09 25.33
CA SER A 102 -31.75 -20.79 24.96
C SER A 102 -32.71 -21.92 25.39
N LEU A 103 -32.32 -23.18 25.14
CA LEU A 103 -33.09 -24.36 25.52
C LEU A 103 -33.18 -24.49 27.05
N SER A 104 -32.07 -24.34 27.77
CA SER A 104 -32.06 -24.32 29.24
C SER A 104 -32.98 -23.23 29.82
N LYS A 105 -33.10 -22.08 29.14
CA LYS A 105 -34.02 -21.01 29.53
C LYS A 105 -35.49 -21.37 29.27
N ALA A 106 -35.77 -22.15 28.23
CA ALA A 106 -37.12 -22.49 27.75
C ALA A 106 -37.71 -23.76 28.40
N THR A 107 -36.91 -24.78 28.72
CA THR A 107 -37.41 -26.11 29.10
C THR A 107 -37.24 -26.50 30.57
N GLY A 108 -36.75 -25.63 31.46
CA GLY A 108 -36.46 -26.07 32.84
C GLY A 108 -36.42 -24.98 33.91
N GLY A 109 -37.56 -24.45 34.31
CA GLY A 109 -37.63 -23.66 35.54
C GLY A 109 -39.00 -23.70 36.18
N SER A 110 -39.03 -24.04 37.47
CA SER A 110 -40.20 -23.87 38.32
C SER A 110 -40.62 -22.39 38.37
N ALA A 111 -41.84 -22.07 38.80
CA ALA A 111 -42.32 -20.69 38.92
C ALA A 111 -41.36 -19.80 39.75
N ALA A 112 -40.70 -20.38 40.76
CA ALA A 112 -39.67 -19.72 41.57
C ALA A 112 -38.44 -19.28 40.75
N ASP A 113 -38.01 -20.08 39.77
CA ASP A 113 -36.89 -19.76 38.88
C ASP A 113 -37.23 -18.63 37.92
N TRP A 114 -38.50 -18.51 37.52
CA TRP A 114 -38.98 -17.38 36.72
C TRP A 114 -38.96 -16.07 37.51
N VAL A 115 -39.48 -16.08 38.75
CA VAL A 115 -39.48 -14.89 39.63
C VAL A 115 -38.05 -14.42 39.94
N ASN A 116 -37.15 -15.34 40.27
CA ASN A 116 -35.75 -15.03 40.52
C ASN A 116 -35.04 -14.46 39.28
N ARG A 117 -35.37 -14.98 38.09
CA ARG A 117 -34.87 -14.44 36.81
C ARG A 117 -35.42 -13.04 36.53
N SER A 118 -36.70 -12.79 36.79
CA SER A 118 -37.33 -11.48 36.61
C SER A 118 -36.67 -10.42 37.49
N ARG A 119 -36.53 -10.69 38.79
CA ARG A 119 -35.87 -9.77 39.74
C ARG A 119 -34.40 -9.52 39.38
N LYS A 120 -33.67 -10.54 38.91
CA LYS A 120 -32.29 -10.37 38.44
C LYS A 120 -32.22 -9.52 37.15
N LEU A 121 -33.20 -9.66 36.26
CA LEU A 121 -33.26 -8.87 35.03
C LEU A 121 -33.57 -7.40 35.33
N GLU A 122 -34.51 -7.12 36.23
CA GLU A 122 -34.82 -5.76 36.69
C GLU A 122 -33.59 -5.10 37.33
N LYS A 123 -32.88 -5.80 38.22
CA LYS A 123 -31.64 -5.27 38.81
C LYS A 123 -30.57 -4.95 37.76
N LYS A 124 -30.43 -5.80 36.74
CA LYS A 124 -29.46 -5.58 35.66
C LYS A 124 -29.87 -4.42 34.74
N LYS A 125 -31.17 -4.28 34.44
CA LYS A 125 -31.70 -3.15 33.67
C LYS A 125 -31.48 -1.85 34.43
N ASN A 126 -31.91 -1.77 35.68
CA ASN A 126 -31.72 -0.58 36.50
C ASN A 126 -30.24 -0.21 36.66
N ALA A 127 -29.34 -1.20 36.77
CA ALA A 127 -27.90 -0.93 36.79
C ALA A 127 -27.40 -0.41 35.44
N ALA A 128 -27.80 -1.03 34.32
CA ALA A 128 -27.42 -0.59 32.98
C ALA A 128 -27.95 0.82 32.66
N ASP A 129 -29.20 1.11 33.05
CA ASP A 129 -29.82 2.42 32.88
C ASP A 129 -29.08 3.47 33.72
N ARG A 130 -28.68 3.14 34.96
CA ARG A 130 -27.82 4.00 35.80
C ARG A 130 -26.46 4.26 35.16
N PHE A 131 -25.83 3.25 34.56
CA PHE A 131 -24.55 3.43 33.87
C PHE A 131 -24.70 4.27 32.61
N ALA A 132 -25.75 4.05 31.82
CA ALA A 132 -26.03 4.84 30.62
C ALA A 132 -26.37 6.30 30.95
N GLU A 133 -27.05 6.54 32.07
CA GLU A 133 -27.33 7.89 32.58
C GLU A 133 -26.04 8.62 32.99
N LEU A 134 -25.12 7.92 33.68
CA LEU A 134 -23.80 8.48 34.03
C LEU A 134 -22.92 8.77 32.80
N ASP A 135 -22.89 7.86 31.82
CA ASP A 135 -22.14 8.05 30.56
C ASP A 135 -22.71 9.23 29.75
N ALA A 136 -24.05 9.37 29.71
CA ALA A 136 -24.71 10.48 29.04
C ALA A 136 -24.50 11.82 29.77
N GLU A 137 -24.44 11.81 31.11
CA GLU A 137 -24.06 12.99 31.90
C GLU A 137 -22.58 13.39 31.68
N GLU A 138 -21.69 12.42 31.47
CA GLU A 138 -20.27 12.65 31.17
C GLU A 138 -20.06 13.15 29.74
N GLU A 139 -20.76 12.60 28.74
CA GLU A 139 -20.70 13.05 27.35
C GLU A 139 -21.39 14.43 27.15
N ALA A 140 -22.36 14.77 28.01
CA ALA A 140 -22.97 16.09 28.07
C ALA A 140 -22.17 17.10 28.92
N ALA A 141 -21.06 16.69 29.54
CA ALA A 141 -20.18 17.64 30.23
C ALA A 141 -19.65 18.64 29.21
N ALA A 142 -20.09 19.90 29.33
CA ALA A 142 -19.74 20.95 28.40
C ALA A 142 -18.21 21.12 28.34
N TYR A 143 -17.67 21.16 27.13
CA TYR A 143 -16.27 21.46 26.89
C TYR A 143 -15.94 22.85 27.45
N ASP A 144 -15.15 22.88 28.52
CA ASP A 144 -14.75 24.09 29.24
C ASP A 144 -13.24 24.36 29.09
N ALA A 145 -12.78 25.55 29.47
CA ALA A 145 -11.40 26.01 29.39
C ALA A 145 -10.39 25.06 30.08
N SER A 146 -10.83 24.27 31.07
CA SER A 146 -10.01 23.24 31.72
C SER A 146 -9.54 22.14 30.75
N HIS A 147 -10.31 21.85 29.70
CA HIS A 147 -10.00 20.83 28.68
C HIS A 147 -8.96 21.29 27.66
N LEU A 148 -8.70 22.60 27.58
CA LEU A 148 -7.66 23.17 26.72
C LEU A 148 -6.29 23.24 27.42
N ARG A 149 -6.21 22.84 28.70
CA ARG A 149 -5.00 22.93 29.49
C ARG A 149 -3.93 21.96 28.95
N GLY A 150 -2.78 22.52 28.57
CA GLY A 150 -1.63 21.75 28.11
C GLY A 150 -1.43 21.76 26.59
N LEU A 151 -2.39 22.27 25.80
CA LEU A 151 -2.17 22.52 24.38
C LEU A 151 -1.23 23.71 24.19
N LYS A 152 -0.28 23.58 23.26
CA LYS A 152 0.66 24.64 22.91
C LYS A 152 0.03 25.62 21.94
N VAL A 153 0.40 26.89 22.01
CA VAL A 153 0.00 27.93 21.06
C VAL A 153 1.21 28.25 20.17
N ALA A 154 1.00 28.32 18.86
CA ALA A 154 2.08 28.52 17.87
C ALA A 154 2.65 29.95 17.84
N HIS A 155 1.86 30.94 18.24
CA HIS A 155 2.23 32.36 18.18
C HIS A 155 2.90 32.86 19.45
N ASN A 156 3.68 33.93 19.36
CA ASN A 156 4.32 34.52 20.53
C ASN A 156 3.31 35.27 21.37
N ALA A 157 3.55 35.34 22.68
CA ALA A 157 2.71 36.10 23.60
C ALA A 157 2.65 37.60 23.25
N GLU A 158 3.71 38.15 22.65
CA GLU A 158 3.80 39.56 22.24
C GLU A 158 2.93 39.91 21.04
N ASP A 159 2.53 38.92 20.23
CA ASP A 159 1.69 39.14 19.06
C ASP A 159 0.20 39.34 19.44
N PHE A 160 -0.16 39.04 20.69
CA PHE A 160 -1.51 39.25 21.22
C PHE A 160 -1.66 40.65 21.81
N GLN A 161 -2.61 41.42 21.27
CA GLN A 161 -2.90 42.77 21.76
C GLN A 161 -3.87 42.71 22.94
N GLU A 162 -3.53 43.40 24.04
CA GLU A 162 -4.39 43.47 25.22
C GLU A 162 -5.78 44.04 24.86
N GLY A 163 -6.83 43.37 25.34
CA GLY A 163 -8.22 43.76 25.09
C GLY A 163 -8.80 43.25 23.77
N THR A 164 -8.07 42.44 23.02
CA THR A 164 -8.59 41.76 21.83
C THR A 164 -8.76 40.26 22.08
N ASP A 165 -9.95 39.74 21.76
CA ASP A 165 -10.22 38.30 21.80
C ASP A 165 -9.84 37.68 20.46
N VAL A 166 -8.93 36.71 20.49
CA VAL A 166 -8.40 36.05 19.30
C VAL A 166 -8.84 34.59 19.28
N ILE A 167 -9.52 34.19 18.21
CA ILE A 167 -9.95 32.80 18.01
C ILE A 167 -8.76 31.97 17.54
N LEU A 168 -8.45 30.91 18.28
CA LEU A 168 -7.45 29.93 17.92
C LEU A 168 -8.10 28.67 17.35
N THR A 169 -7.45 28.09 16.36
CA THR A 169 -7.85 26.88 15.63
C THR A 169 -6.76 25.83 15.73
N LEU A 170 -7.12 24.54 15.63
CA LEU A 170 -6.15 23.45 15.65
C LEU A 170 -5.27 23.46 14.39
N GLN A 171 -3.96 23.26 14.56
CA GLN A 171 -3.04 23.12 13.45
C GLN A 171 -3.32 21.86 12.62
N ASP A 172 -3.32 22.00 11.30
CA ASP A 172 -3.40 20.85 10.41
C ASP A 172 -2.11 20.00 10.53
N LYS A 173 -2.27 18.74 10.93
CA LYS A 173 -1.19 17.78 11.10
C LYS A 173 -1.61 16.41 10.55
N PRO A 174 -0.71 15.70 9.85
CA PRO A 174 -1.00 14.33 9.42
C PRO A 174 -1.05 13.40 10.65
N ILE A 175 -2.04 12.51 10.68
CA ILE A 175 -2.19 11.50 11.75
C ILE A 175 -1.08 10.43 11.65
N ILE A 176 -0.58 10.19 10.44
CA ILE A 176 0.43 9.17 10.15
C ILE A 176 1.64 9.86 9.52
N THR A 177 2.82 9.56 10.02
CA THR A 177 4.10 9.98 9.45
C THR A 177 4.81 8.76 8.84
N GLY A 178 5.64 8.98 7.80
CA GLY A 178 6.32 7.90 7.08
C GLY A 178 5.62 7.45 5.79
N HIS A 179 6.22 6.50 5.09
CA HIS A 179 5.69 5.86 3.88
C HIS A 179 5.03 4.52 4.22
N PHE A 180 4.44 3.86 3.22
CA PHE A 180 3.61 2.67 3.35
C PHE A 180 4.22 1.56 4.25
N ASP A 181 5.54 1.37 4.24
CA ASP A 181 6.23 0.31 4.99
C ASP A 181 6.74 0.75 6.39
N ASP A 182 6.89 2.06 6.63
CA ASP A 182 7.39 2.64 7.89
C ASP A 182 6.40 3.62 8.56
N ALA A 183 5.12 3.54 8.17
CA ALA A 183 4.03 4.34 8.70
C ALA A 183 3.94 4.24 10.22
N LYS A 184 4.15 5.37 10.90
CA LYS A 184 4.03 5.53 12.36
C LYS A 184 2.95 6.54 12.67
N LEU A 185 2.34 6.40 13.85
CA LEU A 185 1.44 7.42 14.35
C LEU A 185 2.24 8.71 14.58
N ASN A 186 1.64 9.85 14.29
CA ASN A 186 2.22 11.12 14.65
C ASN A 186 2.06 11.32 16.16
N ASP A 187 3.16 11.18 16.89
CA ASP A 187 3.22 11.38 18.34
C ASP A 187 3.53 12.83 18.73
N GLU A 188 3.59 13.76 17.75
CA GLU A 188 3.74 15.19 18.05
C GLU A 188 2.49 15.75 18.72
N GLU A 189 2.70 16.62 19.71
CA GLU A 189 1.61 17.30 20.41
C GLU A 189 0.84 18.25 19.47
N ASP A 190 -0.47 18.30 19.66
CA ASP A 190 -1.36 19.25 18.98
C ASP A 190 -1.05 20.70 19.38
N VAL A 191 -1.16 21.60 18.40
CA VAL A 191 -0.83 23.02 18.54
C VAL A 191 -2.00 23.87 18.06
N LEU A 192 -2.29 24.95 18.77
CA LEU A 192 -3.31 25.94 18.43
C LEU A 192 -2.66 27.13 17.70
N LEU A 193 -3.30 27.60 16.62
CA LEU A 193 -2.87 28.77 15.86
C LEU A 193 -4.07 29.61 15.42
N ASN A 194 -3.85 30.91 15.26
CA ASN A 194 -4.76 31.78 14.54
C ASN A 194 -4.34 31.80 13.06
N THR A 195 -5.26 31.47 12.17
CA THR A 195 -5.03 31.45 10.72
C THR A 195 -4.60 32.82 10.18
N GLU A 196 -5.17 33.92 10.68
CA GLU A 196 -4.85 35.26 10.18
C GLU A 196 -3.43 35.68 10.58
N MET A 197 -3.07 35.44 11.84
CA MET A 197 -1.73 35.72 12.35
C MET A 197 -0.66 34.87 11.64
N GLU A 198 -0.96 33.61 11.34
CA GLU A 198 -0.04 32.73 10.61
C GLU A 198 0.22 33.27 9.18
N LEU A 199 -0.81 33.76 8.51
CA LEU A 199 -0.68 34.36 7.19
C LEU A 199 0.18 35.63 7.26
N ASP A 200 -0.08 36.52 8.20
CA ASP A 200 0.68 37.75 8.40
C ASP A 200 2.17 37.48 8.67
N GLU A 201 2.49 36.50 9.52
CA GLU A 201 3.86 36.07 9.76
C GLU A 201 4.53 35.54 8.49
N LYS A 202 3.83 34.70 7.70
CA LYS A 202 4.35 34.19 6.43
C LYS A 202 4.62 35.33 5.45
N TYR A 203 3.72 36.31 5.36
CA TYR A 203 3.90 37.49 4.51
C TYR A 203 5.10 38.34 4.93
N LYS A 204 5.27 38.61 6.22
CA LYS A 204 6.44 39.33 6.75
C LYS A 204 7.75 38.60 6.42
N LYS A 205 7.81 37.29 6.68
CA LYS A 205 8.99 36.44 6.37
C LYS A 205 9.35 36.46 4.88
N LEU A 206 8.35 36.39 3.99
CA LEU A 206 8.56 36.48 2.55
C LEU A 206 9.09 37.85 2.10
N ASN A 207 8.57 38.94 2.67
CA ASN A 207 9.03 40.29 2.35
C ASN A 207 10.45 40.56 2.83
N GLU A 208 10.82 40.06 4.02
CA GLU A 208 12.19 40.13 4.52
C GLU A 208 13.15 39.31 3.66
N ALA A 209 12.76 38.11 3.25
CA ALA A 209 13.55 37.28 2.34
C ALA A 209 13.78 38.00 1.00
N LYS A 210 12.74 38.61 0.42
CA LYS A 210 12.86 39.43 -0.79
C LYS A 210 13.80 40.62 -0.60
N LYS A 211 13.70 41.32 0.53
CA LYS A 211 14.57 42.46 0.85
C LYS A 211 16.03 42.05 1.05
N LYS A 212 16.30 40.85 1.56
CA LYS A 212 17.66 40.30 1.70
C LYS A 212 18.25 39.82 0.36
N MET A 213 17.40 39.47 -0.60
CA MET A 213 17.81 39.05 -1.94
C MET A 213 18.00 40.21 -2.92
N SER A 214 17.45 41.40 -2.61
CA SER A 214 17.67 42.65 -3.34
C SER A 214 18.85 43.42 -2.78
#